data_AF-A0AAD9U1D9-F1
#
_entry.id   AF-A0AAD9U1D9-F1
#
_cell.length_a   1.000
_cell.length_b   1.000
_cell.length_c   1.000
_cell.angle_alpha   90.00
_cell.angle_beta   90.00
_cell.angle_gamma   90.00
#
_symmetry.space_group_name_H-M   'P 1'
#
loop_
_entity.id
_entity.type
_entity.pdbx_description
1 polymer ?
#
loop_
_entity_poly.entity_id
_entity_poly.type
_entity_poly.pdbx_seq_one_letter_code
_entity_poly.pdbx_strand_id
1 'polypeptide(L)'
;MIRSVRGGHSMCPRVAENKEASSRWVESVIGDFIRSNPNGKSKLFKNELQQRFTVKVDSQTFYRAKKIVLETEKFHHVEAYDKLRRDANAI
;
A
#
# COMPACT_ATOMS: atom_id res chain seq x y z
N MET A 1 3.18 -49.36 6.17
CA MET A 1 4.13 -48.41 5.55
C MET A 1 3.39 -47.10 5.32
N ILE A 2 3.56 -46.12 6.21
CA ILE A 2 2.86 -44.82 6.11
C ILE A 2 3.61 -43.97 5.09
N ARG A 3 2.96 -43.63 3.97
CA ARG A 3 3.56 -42.76 2.95
C ARG A 3 3.54 -41.33 3.46
N SER A 4 4.70 -40.80 3.86
CA SER A 4 4.88 -39.39 4.14
C SER A 4 4.77 -38.61 2.84
N VAL A 5 3.64 -37.93 2.62
CA VAL A 5 3.49 -36.99 1.51
C VAL A 5 4.30 -35.74 1.84
N ARG A 6 5.61 -35.75 1.54
CA ARG A 6 6.39 -34.51 1.46
C ARG A 6 6.04 -33.81 0.15
N GLY A 7 4.81 -33.30 0.08
CA GLY A 7 4.35 -32.46 -1.01
C GLY A 7 5.09 -31.14 -0.97
N GLY A 8 6.26 -31.08 -1.59
CA GLY A 8 6.88 -29.79 -1.91
C GLY A 8 5.90 -29.01 -2.77
N HIS A 9 5.60 -27.76 -2.41
CA HIS A 9 4.82 -26.84 -3.24
C HIS A 9 5.61 -26.51 -4.53
N SER A 10 5.62 -27.44 -5.49
CA SER A 10 6.26 -27.28 -6.80
C SER A 10 5.40 -26.47 -7.78
N MET A 11 4.13 -26.21 -7.42
CA MET A 11 3.10 -25.67 -8.33
C MET A 11 2.26 -24.54 -7.71
N CYS A 12 2.69 -23.87 -6.65
CA CYS A 12 2.04 -22.60 -6.28
C CYS A 12 2.60 -21.51 -7.21
N PRO A 13 1.84 -20.98 -8.19
CA PRO A 13 2.34 -19.91 -9.04
C PRO A 13 2.73 -18.73 -8.14
N ARG A 14 4.04 -18.49 -8.05
CA ARG A 14 4.65 -17.63 -7.04
C ARG A 14 4.25 -16.17 -7.10
N VAL A 15 3.47 -15.72 -8.07
CA VAL A 15 2.87 -14.39 -8.04
C VAL A 15 1.64 -14.40 -8.95
N ALA A 16 0.46 -14.68 -8.41
CA ALA A 16 -0.79 -14.45 -9.13
C ALA A 16 -1.17 -12.97 -9.03
N GLU A 17 -1.72 -12.39 -10.10
CA GLU A 17 -2.47 -11.14 -9.97
C GLU A 17 -3.61 -11.38 -8.98
N ASN A 18 -3.54 -10.72 -7.84
CA ASN A 18 -4.56 -10.87 -6.81
C ASN A 18 -5.70 -9.90 -7.12
N LYS A 19 -6.81 -10.42 -7.67
CA LYS A 19 -8.02 -9.61 -7.94
C LYS A 19 -8.66 -9.04 -6.68
N GLU A 20 -8.36 -9.60 -5.51
CA GLU A 20 -8.85 -9.12 -4.20
C GLU A 20 -7.96 -8.01 -3.62
N ALA A 21 -6.75 -7.81 -4.16
CA ALA A 21 -5.86 -6.73 -3.73
C ALA A 21 -6.38 -5.37 -4.23
N SER A 22 -7.37 -4.84 -3.51
CA SER A 22 -7.97 -3.54 -3.80
C SER A 22 -7.01 -2.39 -3.50
N SER A 23 -7.27 -1.22 -4.10
CA SER A 23 -6.49 0.00 -3.82
C SER A 23 -6.52 0.41 -2.34
N ARG A 24 -7.61 0.13 -1.61
CA ARG A 24 -7.69 0.34 -0.16
C ARG A 24 -6.83 -0.63 0.63
N TRP A 25 -6.81 -1.91 0.23
CA TRP A 25 -5.93 -2.88 0.86
C TRP A 25 -4.46 -2.49 0.66
N VAL A 26 -4.08 -2.12 -0.57
CA VAL A 26 -2.72 -1.64 -0.88
C VAL A 26 -2.36 -0.41 -0.05
N GLU A 27 -3.26 0.57 0.05
CA GLU A 27 -3.07 1.75 0.91
C GLU A 27 -2.86 1.34 2.37
N SER A 28 -3.66 0.42 2.91
CA SER A 28 -3.52 -0.06 4.28
C SER A 28 -2.19 -0.75 4.56
N VAL A 29 -1.65 -1.54 3.61
CA VAL A 29 -0.44 -2.36 3.86
C VAL A 29 0.89 -1.69 3.51
N ILE A 30 0.90 -0.73 2.57
CA ILE A 30 2.12 0.00 2.19
C ILE A 30 1.98 1.53 2.30
N GLY A 31 0.92 2.04 2.94
CA GLY A 31 0.67 3.47 3.08
C GLY A 31 1.83 4.22 3.73
N ASP A 32 2.40 3.68 4.81
CA ASP A 32 3.59 4.25 5.46
C ASP A 32 4.78 4.35 4.51
N PHE A 33 5.01 3.30 3.73
CA PHE A 33 6.11 3.27 2.76
C PHE A 33 5.90 4.29 1.62
N ILE A 34 4.64 4.52 1.22
CA ILE A 34 4.28 5.58 0.27
C ILE A 34 4.53 6.96 0.88
N ARG A 35 4.15 7.18 2.15
CA ARG A 35 4.40 8.45 2.87
C ARG A 35 5.89 8.75 3.02
N SER A 36 6.71 7.75 3.29
CA SER A 36 8.17 7.93 3.37
C SER A 36 8.84 8.13 2.01
N ASN A 37 8.16 7.78 0.91
CA ASN A 37 8.70 7.86 -0.46
C ASN A 37 7.68 8.49 -1.42
N PRO A 38 7.20 9.73 -1.19
CA PRO A 38 6.07 10.29 -1.94
C PRO A 38 6.37 10.44 -3.44
N ASN A 39 7.64 10.69 -3.79
CA ASN A 39 8.13 10.81 -5.15
C ASN A 39 8.61 9.48 -5.75
N GLY A 40 8.42 8.36 -5.05
CA GLY A 40 8.79 7.03 -5.53
C GLY A 40 8.12 6.69 -6.85
N LYS A 41 8.85 5.96 -7.71
CA LYS A 41 8.32 5.42 -8.97
C LYS A 41 7.48 4.18 -8.70
N SER A 42 6.50 3.90 -9.56
CA SER A 42 5.62 2.73 -9.45
C SER A 42 6.36 1.39 -9.28
N LYS A 43 7.52 1.24 -9.92
CA LYS A 43 8.38 0.04 -9.79
C LYS A 43 8.83 -0.23 -8.34
N LEU A 44 9.18 0.81 -7.60
CA LEU A 44 9.65 0.70 -6.21
C LEU A 44 8.56 0.09 -5.32
N PHE A 45 7.34 0.59 -5.43
CA PHE A 45 6.23 0.10 -4.62
C PHE A 45 5.69 -1.27 -5.06
N LYS A 46 5.73 -1.57 -6.37
CA LYS A 46 5.39 -2.91 -6.87
C LYS A 46 6.37 -3.96 -6.34
N ASN A 47 7.66 -3.62 -6.30
CA ASN A 47 8.67 -4.48 -5.71
C ASN A 47 8.40 -4.68 -4.21
N GLU A 48 8.03 -3.62 -3.48
CA GLU A 48 7.70 -3.72 -2.05
C GLU A 48 6.52 -4.68 -1.79
N LEU A 49 5.42 -4.54 -2.55
CA LEU A 49 4.26 -5.42 -2.45
C LEU A 49 4.62 -6.87 -2.76
N GLN A 50 5.43 -7.09 -3.79
CA GLN A 50 5.87 -8.42 -4.16
C GLN A 50 6.80 -9.02 -3.11
N GLN A 51 7.72 -8.24 -2.52
CA GLN A 51 8.67 -8.73 -1.52
C GLN A 51 7.98 -9.03 -0.19
N ARG A 52 7.07 -8.17 0.28
CA ARG A 52 6.41 -8.35 1.58
C ARG A 52 5.23 -9.32 1.54
N PHE A 53 4.43 -9.27 0.47
CA PHE A 53 3.14 -9.95 0.42
C PHE A 53 3.05 -10.98 -0.70
N THR A 54 4.06 -11.09 -1.57
CA THR A 54 4.04 -11.98 -2.75
C THR A 54 2.84 -11.68 -3.68
N VAL A 55 2.39 -10.43 -3.70
CA VAL A 55 1.23 -9.98 -4.50
C VAL A 55 1.70 -9.09 -5.65
N LYS A 56 1.15 -9.35 -6.85
CA LYS A 56 1.16 -8.39 -7.96
C LYS A 56 -0.18 -7.68 -8.03
N VAL A 57 -0.11 -6.37 -8.15
CA VAL A 57 -1.25 -5.50 -8.44
C VAL A 57 -1.02 -4.78 -9.77
N ASP A 58 -2.10 -4.48 -10.47
CA ASP A 58 -2.07 -3.69 -11.68
C ASP A 58 -1.66 -2.22 -11.40
N SER A 59 -1.23 -1.52 -12.44
CA SER A 59 -0.76 -0.14 -12.30
C SER A 59 -1.85 0.85 -11.87
N GLN A 60 -3.12 0.59 -12.23
CA GLN A 60 -4.25 1.46 -11.91
C GLN A 60 -4.63 1.35 -10.44
N THR A 61 -4.69 0.13 -9.90
CA THR A 61 -4.88 -0.12 -8.47
C THR A 61 -3.81 0.58 -7.65
N PHE A 62 -2.55 0.49 -8.09
CA PHE A 62 -1.44 1.17 -7.43
C PHE A 62 -1.58 2.71 -7.48
N TYR A 63 -1.91 3.27 -8.64
CA TYR A 63 -2.14 4.70 -8.79
C TYR A 63 -3.23 5.21 -7.84
N ARG A 64 -4.34 4.47 -7.74
CA ARG A 64 -5.45 4.79 -6.81
C ARG A 64 -5.01 4.73 -5.36
N ALA A 65 -4.26 3.70 -4.95
CA ALA A 65 -3.75 3.58 -3.59
C ALA A 65 -2.84 4.75 -3.22
N LYS A 66 -1.89 5.10 -4.10
CA LYS A 66 -1.00 6.26 -3.90
C LYS A 66 -1.79 7.55 -3.81
N LYS A 67 -2.81 7.73 -4.65
CA LYS A 67 -3.68 8.90 -4.63
C LYS A 67 -4.40 9.02 -3.27
N ILE A 68 -4.97 7.93 -2.75
CA ILE A 68 -5.64 7.91 -1.44
C ILE A 68 -4.69 8.40 -0.34
N VAL A 69 -3.49 7.79 -0.23
CA VAL A 69 -2.51 8.16 0.80
C VAL A 69 -2.19 9.66 0.77
N LEU A 70 -1.91 10.19 -0.43
CA LEU A 70 -1.51 11.58 -0.60
C LEU A 70 -2.68 12.57 -0.41
N GLU A 71 -3.91 12.19 -0.76
CA GLU A 71 -5.10 13.00 -0.50
C GLU A 71 -5.43 13.04 0.99
N THR A 72 -5.34 11.91 1.69
CA THR A 72 -5.49 11.84 3.15
C THR A 72 -4.45 12.69 3.86
N GLU A 73 -3.19 12.66 3.42
CA GLU A 73 -2.13 13.51 3.98
C GLU A 73 -2.43 15.00 3.79
N LYS A 74 -2.85 15.42 2.60
CA LYS A 74 -3.27 16.80 2.33
C LYS A 74 -4.43 17.23 3.23
N PHE A 75 -5.43 16.37 3.41
CA PHE A 75 -6.57 16.64 4.28
C PHE A 75 -6.11 16.88 5.73
N HIS A 76 -5.25 15.99 6.26
CA HIS A 76 -4.70 16.16 7.61
C HIS A 76 -3.86 17.44 7.76
N HIS A 77 -3.12 17.84 6.72
CA HIS A 77 -2.41 19.11 6.73
C HIS A 77 -3.35 20.31 6.82
N VAL A 78 -4.42 20.34 6.01
CA VAL A 78 -5.41 21.42 6.04
C VAL A 78 -6.06 21.52 7.43
N GLU A 79 -6.49 20.39 8.01
CA GLU A 79 -7.08 20.37 9.35
C GLU A 79 -6.10 20.85 10.43
N ALA A 80 -4.82 20.47 10.33
CA ALA A 80 -3.79 20.91 11.27
C ALA A 80 -3.59 22.43 11.21
N TYR A 81 -3.51 23.01 10.01
CA TYR A 81 -3.41 24.46 9.83
C TYR A 81 -4.67 25.19 10.32
N ASP A 82 -5.86 24.64 10.09
CA ASP A 82 -7.09 25.23 10.60
C ASP A 82 -7.16 25.24 12.13
N LYS A 83 -6.68 24.18 12.80
CA LYS A 83 -6.54 24.14 14.25
C LYS A 83 -5.57 25.21 14.76
N LEU A 84 -4.37 25.26 14.19
CA LEU A 84 -3.37 26.29 14.54
C LEU A 84 -3.91 27.71 14.36
N ARG A 85 -4.68 27.96 13.30
CA ARG A 85 -5.30 29.27 13.05
C ARG A 85 -6.37 29.61 14.09
N ARG A 86 -7.19 28.64 14.50
CA ARG A 86 -8.20 28.83 15.56
C ARG A 86 -7.54 29.15 16.89
N ASP A 87 -6.52 28.37 17.26
CA ASP A 87 -5.80 28.53 18.52
C ASP A 87 -5.02 29.86 18.55
N ALA A 88 -4.43 30.29 17.42
CA ALA A 88 -3.75 31.57 17.31
C ALA A 88 -4.71 32.77 17.42
N ASN A 89 -5.96 32.64 16.97
CA ASN A 89 -6.98 33.68 17.06
C ASN A 89 -7.75 33.68 18.40
N ALA A 90 -7.47 32.72 19.29
CA ALA A 90 -8.07 32.60 20.61
C ALA A 90 -7.24 33.30 21.71
N ILE A 91 -6.14 33.95 21.35
CA ILE A 91 -5.24 34.72 22.22
C ILE A 91 -5.44 36.22 21.98
#